data_AF-A0A496ZMC9-F1
#
_entry.id   AF-A0A496ZMC9-F1
#
_cell.length_a   1.000
_cell.length_b   1.000
_cell.length_c   1.000
_cell.angle_alpha   90.00
_cell.angle_beta   90.00
_cell.angle_gamma   90.00
#
_symmetry.space_group_name_H-M   'P 1'
#
loop_
_entity.id
_entity.type
_entity.pdbx_description
1 polymer ?
#
loop_
_entity_poly.entity_id
_entity_poly.type
_entity_poly.pdbx_seq_one_letter_code
_entity_poly.pdbx_strand_id
1 'polypeptide(L)'
;MIATNENDEFPNLIKTGLYHKIEPSRNCLSSAMNVGHPSNIPRLVALYGGVMDEKGHISKHPDMNKMRKDIYSVSITDKETKEMIFEAYKNYKLLLEPHGSVGWAGLQKFLQNHPEMDKPEQLCISLETAHPAKFPEQITKILDFDPALPASLRGIEEKHESYDIIENRYSDFKKYLQEKY
;
A
#
# COMPACT_ATOMS: atom_id res chain seq x y z
N MET A 1 -1.61 1.60 12.96
CA MET A 1 -0.72 2.38 12.08
C MET A 1 -1.14 2.18 10.64
N ILE A 2 -1.03 3.22 9.81
CA ILE A 2 -1.25 3.15 8.36
C ILE A 2 0.00 3.70 7.66
N ALA A 3 0.71 2.83 6.95
CA ALA A 3 1.81 3.23 6.07
C ALA A 3 1.29 3.29 4.63
N THR A 4 1.49 4.43 3.97
CA THR A 4 1.22 4.58 2.54
C THR A 4 2.53 4.71 1.77
N ASN A 5 2.48 4.52 0.46
CA ASN A 5 3.57 4.96 -0.40
C ASN A 5 3.49 6.49 -0.61
N GLU A 6 4.03 7.01 -1.69
CA GLU A 6 3.98 8.45 -1.97
C GLU A 6 2.56 8.95 -2.29
N ASN A 7 1.56 8.06 -2.43
CA ASN A 7 0.14 8.43 -2.37
C ASN A 7 -0.22 8.68 -0.91
N ASP A 8 -0.16 9.95 -0.50
CA ASP A 8 -0.13 10.41 0.89
C ASP A 8 -1.42 11.13 1.31
N GLU A 9 -2.54 10.90 0.62
CA GLU A 9 -3.83 11.54 0.93
C GLU A 9 -4.29 11.24 2.35
N PHE A 10 -4.09 10.00 2.84
CA PHE A 10 -4.47 9.61 4.18
C PHE A 10 -3.52 10.17 5.27
N PRO A 11 -2.18 10.06 5.15
CA PRO A 11 -1.27 10.80 6.03
C PRO A 11 -1.58 12.30 6.11
N ASN A 12 -1.89 12.94 4.98
CA ASN A 12 -2.24 14.36 4.95
C ASN A 12 -3.57 14.65 5.67
N LEU A 13 -4.58 13.80 5.53
CA LEU A 13 -5.81 13.89 6.31
C LEU A 13 -5.54 13.82 7.82
N ILE A 14 -4.75 12.85 8.27
CA ILE A 14 -4.42 12.71 9.70
C ILE A 14 -3.66 13.93 10.22
N LYS A 15 -2.67 14.42 9.45
CA LYS A 15 -1.86 15.57 9.82
C LYS A 15 -2.66 16.88 9.86
N THR A 16 -3.43 17.16 8.82
CA THR A 16 -4.05 18.48 8.61
C THR A 16 -5.52 18.55 9.01
N GLY A 17 -6.23 17.41 9.02
CA GLY A 17 -7.69 17.35 9.11
C GLY A 17 -8.40 17.64 7.79
N LEU A 18 -7.65 17.90 6.71
CA LEU A 18 -8.18 18.19 5.38
C LEU A 18 -7.92 17.02 4.44
N TYR A 19 -8.96 16.58 3.75
CA TYR A 19 -8.86 15.50 2.77
C TYR A 19 -8.71 16.08 1.35
N HIS A 20 -7.67 15.65 0.66
CA HIS A 20 -7.45 15.93 -0.75
C HIS A 20 -7.07 14.63 -1.45
N LYS A 21 -7.94 14.15 -2.35
CA LYS A 21 -7.61 13.01 -3.19
C LYS A 21 -6.47 13.36 -4.15
N ILE A 22 -5.70 12.35 -4.54
CA ILE A 22 -4.61 12.45 -5.51
C ILE A 22 -5.11 11.87 -6.83
N GLU A 23 -5.24 12.72 -7.85
CA GLU A 23 -5.73 12.31 -9.16
C GLU A 23 -4.92 13.02 -10.26
N PRO A 24 -4.17 12.28 -11.12
CA PRO A 24 -3.96 10.84 -11.07
C PRO A 24 -3.10 10.42 -9.86
N SER A 25 -3.23 9.16 -9.43
CA SER A 25 -2.34 8.57 -8.42
C SER A 25 -0.89 8.61 -8.86
N ARG A 26 0.03 8.71 -7.90
CA ARG A 26 1.48 8.66 -8.13
C ARG A 26 1.91 7.22 -8.37
N ASN A 27 2.85 7.05 -9.30
CA ASN A 27 3.37 5.73 -9.65
C ASN A 27 4.56 5.37 -8.76
N CYS A 28 4.35 4.46 -7.80
CA CYS A 28 5.37 3.98 -6.87
C CYS A 28 5.68 2.49 -7.10
N LEU A 29 6.77 1.99 -6.50
CA LEU A 29 7.17 0.58 -6.53
C LEU A 29 6.11 -0.37 -5.95
N SER A 30 5.45 0.06 -4.87
CA SER A 30 4.33 -0.65 -4.24
C SER A 30 3.03 -0.37 -5.01
N SER A 31 2.97 -0.88 -6.24
CA SER A 31 1.96 -0.50 -7.23
C SER A 31 0.51 -0.76 -6.82
N ALA A 32 0.24 -1.78 -5.98
CA ALA A 32 -1.11 -2.04 -5.47
C ALA A 32 -1.58 -0.98 -4.44
N MET A 33 -0.65 -0.15 -3.95
CA MET A 33 -0.92 0.98 -3.07
C MET A 33 -0.95 2.31 -3.82
N ASN A 34 -0.86 2.33 -5.16
CA ASN A 34 -1.01 3.53 -5.99
C ASN A 34 -2.48 3.98 -6.03
N VAL A 35 -2.99 4.40 -4.87
CA VAL A 35 -4.40 4.71 -4.64
C VAL A 35 -4.50 6.11 -4.06
N GLY A 36 -4.84 7.08 -4.91
CA GLY A 36 -5.00 8.47 -4.46
C GLY A 36 -6.38 8.80 -3.89
N HIS A 37 -7.35 7.88 -3.99
CA HIS A 37 -8.68 8.00 -3.39
C HIS A 37 -9.16 6.65 -2.84
N PRO A 38 -8.70 6.23 -1.64
CA PRO A 38 -9.05 4.91 -1.12
C PRO A 38 -10.54 4.80 -0.78
N SER A 39 -11.20 3.80 -1.37
CA SER A 39 -12.66 3.59 -1.30
C SER A 39 -13.21 3.33 0.10
N ASN A 40 -12.35 2.99 1.07
CA ASN A 40 -12.74 2.75 2.46
C ASN A 40 -12.61 3.99 3.38
N ILE A 41 -12.04 5.12 2.93
CA ILE A 41 -11.95 6.33 3.76
C ILE A 41 -13.33 6.80 4.26
N PRO A 42 -14.40 6.82 3.45
CA PRO A 42 -15.72 7.21 3.95
C PRO A 42 -16.20 6.35 5.14
N ARG A 43 -15.87 5.06 5.17
CA ARG A 43 -16.20 4.16 6.30
C ARG A 43 -15.42 4.52 7.55
N LEU A 44 -14.14 4.87 7.41
CA LEU A 44 -13.32 5.33 8.53
C LEU A 44 -13.83 6.68 9.06
N VAL A 45 -14.12 7.64 8.17
CA VAL A 45 -14.71 8.93 8.57
C VAL A 45 -16.02 8.73 9.33
N ALA A 46 -16.89 7.83 8.87
CA ALA A 46 -18.13 7.49 9.56
C ALA A 46 -17.89 6.86 10.94
N LEU A 47 -16.90 5.97 11.08
CA LEU A 47 -16.54 5.35 12.36
C LEU A 47 -16.16 6.39 13.43
N TYR A 48 -15.56 7.51 13.02
CA TYR A 48 -15.20 8.63 13.89
C TYR A 48 -16.26 9.75 13.91
N GLY A 49 -17.50 9.45 13.48
CA GLY A 49 -18.66 10.33 13.59
C GLY A 49 -18.81 11.39 12.51
N GLY A 50 -17.97 11.34 11.47
CA GLY A 50 -18.06 12.22 10.30
C GLY A 50 -18.95 11.68 9.19
N VAL A 51 -19.05 12.43 8.09
CA VAL A 51 -19.76 12.05 6.86
C VAL A 51 -18.92 12.51 5.67
N MET A 52 -18.64 11.59 4.74
CA MET A 52 -17.90 11.84 3.51
C MET A 52 -18.65 11.23 2.33
N ASP A 53 -18.73 11.95 1.21
CA ASP A 53 -19.32 11.46 -0.04
C ASP A 53 -18.32 10.66 -0.91
N GLU A 54 -18.78 10.12 -2.03
CA GLU A 54 -17.96 9.34 -2.97
C GLU A 54 -16.90 10.17 -3.72
N LYS A 55 -16.93 11.49 -3.60
CA LYS A 55 -15.96 12.41 -4.21
C LYS A 55 -14.89 12.86 -3.21
N GLY A 56 -15.01 12.47 -1.94
CA GLY A 56 -14.12 12.86 -0.86
C GLY A 56 -14.53 14.15 -0.13
N HIS A 57 -15.71 14.70 -0.40
CA HIS A 57 -16.22 15.87 0.32
C HIS A 57 -16.67 15.46 1.72
N ILE A 58 -16.11 16.08 2.76
CA ILE A 58 -16.49 15.87 4.15
C ILE A 58 -17.55 16.89 4.55
N SER A 59 -18.82 16.48 4.60
CA SER A 59 -19.93 17.36 5.00
C SER A 59 -20.07 17.48 6.52
N LYS A 60 -19.53 16.51 7.25
CA LYS A 60 -19.37 16.54 8.71
C LYS A 60 -17.99 16.01 9.07
N HIS A 61 -17.17 16.82 9.72
CA HIS A 61 -15.83 16.38 10.12
C HIS A 61 -15.89 15.26 11.17
N PRO A 62 -15.05 14.22 11.05
CA PRO A 62 -14.88 13.21 12.10
C PRO A 62 -14.13 13.81 13.31
N ASP A 63 -14.14 13.09 14.42
CA ASP A 63 -13.29 13.41 15.59
C ASP A 63 -11.81 13.18 15.25
N MET A 64 -11.17 14.23 14.73
CA MET A 64 -9.77 14.20 14.32
C MET A 64 -8.82 13.97 15.49
N ASN A 65 -9.19 14.40 16.71
CA ASN A 65 -8.34 14.20 17.87
C ASN A 65 -8.30 12.72 18.26
N LYS A 66 -9.46 12.06 18.24
CA LYS A 66 -9.55 10.62 18.45
C LYS A 66 -8.86 9.83 17.33
N MET A 67 -9.04 10.22 16.06
CA MET A 67 -8.34 9.60 14.93
C MET A 67 -6.81 9.66 15.09
N ARG A 68 -6.25 10.83 15.43
CA ARG A 68 -4.81 11.00 15.63
C ARG A 68 -4.27 10.22 16.82
N LYS A 69 -5.10 10.03 17.85
CA LYS A 69 -4.75 9.20 19.02
C LYS A 69 -4.71 7.71 18.66
N ASP A 70 -5.68 7.24 17.88
CA ASP A 70 -5.83 5.82 17.55
C ASP A 70 -4.96 5.38 16.35
N ILE A 71 -4.63 6.30 15.46
CA ILE A 71 -4.00 6.02 14.16
C ILE A 71 -2.76 6.91 13.97
N TYR A 72 -1.59 6.28 14.06
CA TYR A 72 -0.38 6.82 13.46
C TYR A 72 -0.39 6.55 11.95
N SER A 73 -0.06 7.56 11.13
CA SER A 73 0.03 7.45 9.67
C SER A 73 1.30 8.08 9.14
N VAL A 74 1.92 7.44 8.13
CA VAL A 74 3.15 7.92 7.50
C VAL A 74 3.21 7.53 6.03
N SER A 75 3.83 8.38 5.21
CA SER A 75 4.16 8.06 3.81
C SER A 75 5.62 7.62 3.71
N ILE A 76 5.86 6.61 2.88
CA ILE A 76 7.16 6.02 2.59
C ILE A 76 7.45 6.21 1.10
N THR A 77 8.60 6.82 0.80
CA THR A 77 9.04 7.06 -0.58
C THR A 77 9.58 5.77 -1.22
N ASP A 78 9.66 5.75 -2.55
CA ASP A 78 10.30 4.64 -3.28
C ASP A 78 11.77 4.46 -2.87
N LYS A 79 12.46 5.54 -2.50
CA LYS A 79 13.83 5.49 -1.99
C LYS A 79 13.87 4.72 -0.67
N GLU A 80 13.04 5.11 0.29
CA GLU A 80 12.97 4.46 1.60
C GLU A 80 12.49 3.00 1.51
N THR A 81 11.60 2.71 0.56
CA THR A 81 11.15 1.36 0.23
C THR A 81 12.34 0.49 -0.19
N LYS A 82 13.18 0.96 -1.12
CA LYS A 82 14.39 0.24 -1.57
C LYS A 82 15.40 0.04 -0.44
N GLU A 83 15.65 1.09 0.33
CA GLU A 83 16.55 1.05 1.48
C GLU A 83 16.07 0.00 2.50
N MET A 84 14.77 -0.06 2.77
CA MET A 84 14.21 -1.03 3.71
C MET A 84 14.31 -2.47 3.23
N ILE A 85 14.09 -2.74 1.93
CA ILE A 85 14.31 -4.08 1.36
C ILE A 85 15.77 -4.49 1.55
N PHE A 86 16.70 -3.60 1.25
CA PHE A 86 18.14 -3.85 1.41
C PHE A 86 18.52 -4.10 2.88
N GLU A 87 18.07 -3.26 3.80
CA GLU A 87 18.38 -3.37 5.23
C GLU A 87 17.79 -4.61 5.86
N ALA A 88 16.52 -4.94 5.56
CA ALA A 88 15.86 -6.14 6.08
C ALA A 88 16.62 -7.41 5.65
N TYR A 89 17.03 -7.48 4.38
CA TYR A 89 17.80 -8.61 3.89
C TYR A 89 19.22 -8.66 4.47
N LYS A 90 19.91 -7.51 4.52
CA LYS A 90 21.27 -7.43 5.05
C LYS A 90 21.34 -7.85 6.52
N ASN A 91 20.42 -7.35 7.34
CA ASN A 91 20.47 -7.50 8.79
C ASN A 91 19.81 -8.80 9.28
N TYR A 92 18.75 -9.26 8.61
CA TYR A 92 17.93 -10.38 9.10
C TYR A 92 17.78 -11.52 8.10
N LYS A 93 18.31 -11.39 6.88
CA LYS A 93 18.01 -12.29 5.75
C LYS A 93 16.50 -12.40 5.49
N LEU A 94 15.76 -11.36 5.87
CA LEU A 94 14.34 -11.24 5.61
C LEU A 94 14.14 -10.60 4.23
N LEU A 95 13.52 -11.34 3.33
CA LEU A 95 13.20 -10.86 2.00
C LEU A 95 11.81 -10.22 2.01
N LEU A 96 11.78 -8.89 1.97
CA LEU A 96 10.56 -8.10 1.84
C LEU A 96 10.32 -7.74 0.38
N GLU A 97 9.06 -7.63 0.00
CA GLU A 97 8.66 -7.00 -1.26
C GLU A 97 8.24 -5.53 -1.08
N PRO A 98 8.07 -4.74 -2.16
CA PRO A 98 7.77 -3.32 -2.06
C PRO A 98 6.64 -2.94 -1.07
N HIS A 99 5.52 -3.66 -1.02
CA HIS A 99 4.38 -3.29 -0.16
C HIS A 99 4.67 -3.60 1.32
N GLY A 100 5.20 -4.79 1.61
CA GLY A 100 5.65 -5.20 2.93
C GLY A 100 6.75 -4.30 3.49
N SER A 101 7.69 -3.88 2.64
CA SER A 101 8.73 -2.92 3.03
C SER A 101 8.20 -1.53 3.36
N VAL A 102 7.11 -1.06 2.72
CA VAL A 102 6.41 0.17 3.14
C VAL A 102 5.84 0.00 4.55
N GLY A 103 5.21 -1.13 4.83
CA GLY A 103 4.69 -1.45 6.17
C GLY A 103 5.80 -1.47 7.23
N TRP A 104 6.90 -2.13 6.93
CA TRP A 104 8.05 -2.24 7.83
C TRP A 104 8.76 -0.90 8.04
N ALA A 105 9.01 -0.13 6.98
CA ALA A 105 9.60 1.20 7.07
C ALA A 105 8.70 2.16 7.87
N GLY A 106 7.38 2.06 7.68
CA GLY A 106 6.41 2.82 8.47
C GLY A 106 6.50 2.51 9.97
N LEU A 107 6.66 1.23 10.33
CA LEU A 107 6.85 0.80 11.71
C LEU A 107 8.18 1.32 12.28
N GLN A 108 9.27 1.24 11.52
CA GLN A 108 10.57 1.75 11.95
C GLN A 108 10.52 3.26 12.21
N LYS A 109 9.90 4.05 11.31
CA LYS A 109 9.69 5.49 11.53
C LYS A 109 8.83 5.77 12.76
N PHE A 110 7.79 4.96 12.99
CA PHE A 110 6.96 5.10 14.19
C PHE A 110 7.79 4.91 15.46
N LEU A 111 8.57 3.83 15.56
CA LEU A 111 9.41 3.56 16.73
C LEU A 111 10.50 4.62 16.93
N GLN A 112 11.10 5.13 15.84
CA GLN A 112 12.08 6.23 15.91
C GLN A 112 11.46 7.53 16.45
N ASN A 113 10.22 7.83 16.06
CA ASN A 113 9.50 9.02 16.55
C ASN A 113 8.89 8.84 17.94
N HIS A 114 8.81 7.59 18.41
CA HIS A 114 8.23 7.18 19.69
C HIS A 114 9.15 6.22 20.44
N PRO A 115 10.38 6.66 20.80
CA PRO A 115 11.36 5.79 21.45
C PRO A 115 10.88 5.22 22.78
N GLU A 116 9.89 5.86 23.43
CA GLU A 116 9.23 5.33 24.63
C GLU A 116 8.41 4.05 24.39
N MET A 117 8.08 3.74 23.13
CA MET A 117 7.37 2.53 22.71
C MET A 117 8.30 1.46 22.12
N ASP A 118 9.58 1.78 21.86
CA ASP A 118 10.58 0.82 21.40
C ASP A 118 11.19 0.06 22.60
N LYS A 119 10.40 -0.87 23.14
CA LYS A 119 10.78 -1.68 24.31
C LYS A 119 10.86 -3.16 23.94
N PRO A 120 11.77 -3.94 24.56
CA PRO A 120 11.90 -5.38 24.27
C PRO A 120 10.60 -6.19 24.42
N GLU A 121 9.69 -5.75 25.30
CA GLU A 121 8.42 -6.42 25.58
C GLU A 121 7.30 -6.01 24.60
N GLN A 122 7.52 -4.99 23.77
CA GLN A 122 6.53 -4.48 22.85
C GLN A 122 6.49 -5.35 21.58
N LEU A 123 5.43 -6.14 21.44
CA LEU A 123 5.18 -6.85 20.18
C LEU A 123 4.76 -5.85 19.09
N CYS A 124 5.50 -5.87 17.99
CA CYS A 124 5.14 -5.18 16.75
C CYS A 124 4.88 -6.19 15.64
N ILE A 125 3.80 -6.00 14.89
CA ILE A 125 3.43 -6.86 13.75
C ILE A 125 3.39 -5.99 12.51
N SER A 126 4.26 -6.31 11.53
CA SER A 126 4.18 -5.75 10.18
C SER A 126 3.52 -6.76 9.25
N LEU A 127 2.65 -6.30 8.35
CA LEU A 127 1.93 -7.16 7.43
C LEU A 127 2.69 -7.26 6.09
N GLU A 128 3.23 -8.44 5.79
CA GLU A 128 3.78 -8.76 4.48
C GLU A 128 2.63 -9.17 3.54
N THR A 129 2.13 -8.20 2.76
CA THR A 129 0.88 -8.39 2.01
C THR A 129 1.00 -9.19 0.72
N ALA A 130 2.23 -9.43 0.25
CA ALA A 130 2.50 -10.19 -0.97
C ALA A 130 3.77 -11.03 -0.84
N HIS A 131 3.91 -12.04 -1.69
CA HIS A 131 5.14 -12.84 -1.77
C HIS A 131 6.18 -12.13 -2.67
N PRO A 132 7.49 -12.10 -2.31
CA PRO A 132 8.54 -11.44 -3.11
C PRO A 132 8.66 -11.89 -4.56
N ALA A 133 8.36 -13.17 -4.84
CA ALA A 133 8.25 -13.72 -6.19
C ALA A 133 7.29 -12.96 -7.14
N LYS A 134 6.40 -12.10 -6.62
CA LYS A 134 5.54 -11.25 -7.46
C LYS A 134 6.25 -10.00 -8.00
N PHE A 135 7.42 -9.67 -7.47
CA PHE A 135 8.19 -8.47 -7.82
C PHE A 135 9.67 -8.78 -8.11
N PRO A 136 9.99 -9.82 -8.92
CA PRO A 136 11.35 -10.32 -9.07
C PRO A 136 12.29 -9.25 -9.62
N GLU A 137 11.86 -8.45 -10.60
CA GLU A 137 12.68 -7.37 -11.15
C GLU A 137 13.11 -6.33 -10.11
N GLN A 138 12.23 -5.99 -9.17
CA GLN A 138 12.56 -4.99 -8.14
C GLN A 138 13.56 -5.58 -7.15
N ILE A 139 13.33 -6.83 -6.74
CA ILE A 139 14.25 -7.53 -5.84
C ILE A 139 15.63 -7.67 -6.47
N THR A 140 15.72 -8.13 -7.71
CA THR A 140 17.00 -8.28 -8.43
C THR A 140 17.73 -6.95 -8.57
N LYS A 141 17.02 -5.86 -8.90
CA LYS A 141 17.63 -4.51 -8.99
C LYS A 141 18.19 -4.00 -7.66
N ILE A 142 17.64 -4.42 -6.52
CA ILE A 142 18.01 -3.93 -5.18
C ILE A 142 19.06 -4.82 -4.52
N LEU A 143 18.92 -6.15 -4.64
CA LEU A 143 19.70 -7.13 -3.90
C LEU A 143 20.69 -7.92 -4.77
N ASP A 144 20.67 -7.71 -6.09
CA ASP A 144 21.53 -8.39 -7.06
C ASP A 144 21.40 -9.93 -7.06
N PHE A 145 20.19 -10.43 -6.75
CA PHE A 145 19.84 -11.84 -6.94
C PHE A 145 18.35 -12.01 -7.26
N ASP A 146 18.04 -13.08 -7.99
CA ASP A 146 16.68 -13.47 -8.33
C ASP A 146 16.09 -14.38 -7.25
N PRO A 147 14.99 -13.98 -6.57
CA PRO A 147 14.40 -14.79 -5.51
C PRO A 147 13.80 -16.08 -6.06
N ALA A 148 14.04 -17.20 -5.37
CA ALA A 148 13.50 -18.49 -5.77
C ALA A 148 11.96 -18.45 -5.82
N LEU A 149 11.40 -18.89 -6.95
CA LEU A 149 9.96 -19.06 -7.09
C LEU A 149 9.46 -20.13 -6.11
N PRO A 150 8.37 -19.87 -5.38
CA PRO A 150 7.75 -20.89 -4.54
C PRO A 150 7.21 -22.03 -5.43
N ALA A 151 7.15 -23.25 -4.87
CA ALA A 151 6.76 -24.44 -5.63
C ALA A 151 5.37 -24.31 -6.29
N SER A 152 4.46 -23.54 -5.68
CA SER A 152 3.12 -23.26 -6.20
C SER A 152 3.11 -22.40 -7.48
N LEU A 153 4.17 -21.64 -7.76
CA LEU A 153 4.29 -20.77 -8.93
C LEU A 153 5.20 -21.35 -10.03
N ARG A 154 5.79 -22.53 -9.81
CA ARG A 154 6.67 -23.17 -10.80
C ARG A 154 5.91 -23.46 -12.10
N GLY A 155 6.48 -23.05 -13.23
CA GLY A 155 5.91 -23.28 -14.56
C GLY A 155 4.65 -22.48 -14.86
N ILE A 156 4.31 -21.47 -14.03
CA ILE A 156 3.14 -20.62 -14.30
C ILE A 156 3.32 -19.80 -15.58
N GLU A 157 4.54 -19.35 -15.86
CA GLU A 157 4.90 -18.57 -17.05
C GLU A 157 4.87 -19.40 -18.35
N GLU A 158 4.93 -20.72 -18.24
CA GLU A 158 4.86 -21.65 -19.39
C GLU A 158 3.41 -22.00 -19.76
N LYS A 159 2.43 -21.62 -18.92
CA LYS A 159 1.02 -21.91 -19.20
C LYS A 159 0.50 -21.00 -20.31
N HIS A 160 -0.31 -21.58 -21.18
CA HIS A 160 -1.00 -20.83 -22.21
C HIS A 160 -1.98 -19.82 -21.58
N GLU A 161 -1.74 -18.53 -21.80
CA GLU A 161 -2.66 -17.47 -21.39
C GLU A 161 -3.92 -17.47 -22.26
N SER A 162 -5.09 -17.27 -21.65
CA SER A 162 -6.36 -17.13 -22.36
C SER A 162 -7.03 -15.84 -21.92
N TYR A 163 -7.02 -14.85 -22.81
CA TYR A 163 -7.63 -13.56 -22.61
C TYR A 163 -8.21 -13.04 -23.92
N ASP A 164 -9.19 -12.16 -23.81
CA ASP A 164 -9.77 -11.44 -24.93
C ASP A 164 -9.24 -10.00 -24.94
N ILE A 165 -9.05 -9.45 -26.14
CA ILE A 165 -8.58 -8.08 -26.34
C ILE A 165 -9.79 -7.21 -26.66
N ILE A 166 -9.97 -6.11 -25.94
CA ILE A 166 -11.08 -5.17 -26.10
C ILE A 166 -10.50 -3.76 -26.16
N GLU A 167 -11.07 -2.91 -27.02
CA GLU A 167 -10.76 -1.49 -27.06
C GLU A 167 -11.11 -0.80 -25.74
N ASN A 168 -10.38 0.27 -25.39
CA ASN A 168 -10.60 1.03 -24.16
C ASN A 168 -11.85 1.95 -24.27
N ARG A 169 -13.03 1.35 -24.49
CA ARG A 169 -14.32 2.02 -24.61
C ARG A 169 -15.38 1.27 -23.82
N TYR A 170 -16.09 1.97 -22.92
CA TYR A 170 -17.14 1.38 -22.10
C TYR A 170 -18.24 0.69 -22.93
N SER A 171 -18.58 1.26 -24.09
CA SER A 171 -19.55 0.67 -25.02
C SER A 171 -19.17 -0.75 -25.45
N ASP A 172 -17.88 -0.95 -25.73
CA ASP A 172 -17.36 -2.20 -26.28
C ASP A 172 -17.28 -3.23 -25.16
N PHE A 173 -16.82 -2.82 -23.97
CA PHE A 173 -16.83 -3.68 -22.78
C PHE A 173 -18.25 -4.12 -22.40
N LYS A 174 -19.22 -3.20 -22.38
CA LYS A 174 -20.63 -3.52 -22.09
C LYS A 174 -21.18 -4.52 -23.09
N LYS A 175 -20.99 -4.27 -24.39
CA LYS A 175 -21.45 -5.16 -25.46
C LYS A 175 -20.83 -6.55 -25.33
N TYR A 176 -19.52 -6.61 -25.12
CA TYR A 176 -18.77 -7.84 -24.93
C TYR A 176 -19.36 -8.70 -23.79
N LEU A 177 -19.67 -8.11 -22.65
CA LEU A 177 -20.28 -8.84 -21.53
C LEU A 177 -21.64 -9.41 -21.89
N GLN A 178 -22.50 -8.64 -22.57
CA GLN A 178 -23.85 -9.06 -22.95
C GLN A 178 -23.87 -10.18 -24.01
N GLU A 179 -22.83 -10.27 -24.85
CA GLU A 179 -22.74 -11.29 -25.89
C GLU A 179 -22.13 -12.61 -25.38
N LYS A 180 -21.29 -12.56 -24.34
CA LYS A 180 -20.52 -13.70 -23.85
C LYS A 180 -21.02 -14.30 -22.54
N TYR A 181 -21.80 -13.56 -21.75
CA TYR A 181 -22.33 -13.94 -20.44
C TYR A 181 -23.79 -13.52 -20.27
#